data_AF-A0A7G8PU87-F1
#
_entry.id   AF-A0A7G8PU87-F1
#
_cell.length_a   1.000
_cell.length_b   1.000
_cell.length_c   1.000
_cell.angle_alpha   90.00
_cell.angle_beta   90.00
_cell.angle_gamma   90.00
#
_symmetry.space_group_name_H-M   'P 1'
#
loop_
_entity.id
_entity.type
_entity.pdbx_description
1 polymer ?
#
loop_
_entity_poly.entity_id
_entity_poly.type
_entity_poly.pdbx_seq_one_letter_code
_entity_poly.pdbx_strand_id
1 'polypeptide(L)'
;MKNTIFVLTLIFSTTMFAQQEWGDVQKNTVTLKEIAPVWPGCEKGSATQRDNCFNTKLATHIAKNFKYPAAEYKNNVQGRVIVDFVINEKGMVEVKNVSGGTAALQEEAKRNIMAIPKMAKPGMLGGKPRAIKYSVPFTFKTGK
;
A
#
# COMPACT_ATOMS: atom_id res chain seq x y z
N MET A 1 -60.58 45.81 -38.59
CA MET A 1 -61.39 46.01 -37.36
C MET A 1 -61.85 44.66 -36.84
N LYS A 2 -61.21 44.15 -35.78
CA LYS A 2 -61.85 43.61 -34.57
C LYS A 2 -60.74 43.08 -33.66
N ASN A 3 -60.76 43.62 -32.45
CA ASN A 3 -59.73 43.61 -31.44
C ASN A 3 -60.33 42.89 -30.23
N THR A 4 -59.69 41.84 -29.72
CA THR A 4 -60.03 41.27 -28.41
C THR A 4 -58.78 40.72 -27.73
N ILE A 5 -58.19 41.61 -26.93
CA ILE A 5 -57.61 41.46 -25.59
C ILE A 5 -57.60 40.02 -25.04
N PHE A 6 -56.41 39.54 -24.66
CA PHE A 6 -56.22 38.73 -23.45
C PHE A 6 -54.93 39.17 -22.75
N VAL A 7 -55.11 39.91 -21.66
CA VAL A 7 -54.11 40.15 -20.62
C VAL A 7 -54.01 38.85 -19.82
N LEU A 8 -52.81 38.26 -19.75
CA LEU A 8 -52.50 37.26 -18.73
C LEU A 8 -51.03 37.37 -18.30
N THR A 9 -50.71 38.46 -17.62
CA THR A 9 -49.59 38.49 -16.67
C THR A 9 -49.96 37.62 -15.47
N LEU A 10 -49.35 36.44 -15.34
CA LEU A 10 -49.35 35.66 -14.12
C LEU A 10 -47.94 35.13 -13.86
N ILE A 11 -47.33 35.77 -12.87
CA ILE A 11 -46.06 35.42 -12.22
C ILE A 11 -46.31 34.13 -11.44
N PHE A 12 -45.51 33.07 -11.64
CA PHE A 12 -44.97 32.14 -10.63
C PHE A 12 -44.51 30.83 -11.29
N SER A 13 -43.20 30.62 -11.37
CA SER A 13 -42.51 29.41 -10.88
C SER A 13 -41.13 29.31 -11.52
N THR A 14 -40.14 29.76 -10.77
CA THR A 14 -38.76 29.32 -10.92
C THR A 14 -38.72 27.81 -10.67
N THR A 15 -38.82 27.02 -11.73
CA THR A 15 -38.31 25.65 -11.67
C THR A 15 -36.86 25.71 -12.13
N MET A 16 -35.96 25.53 -11.16
CA MET A 16 -34.58 25.17 -11.44
C MET A 16 -34.59 23.93 -12.33
N PHE A 17 -34.22 24.08 -13.59
CA PHE A 17 -33.56 23.00 -14.30
C PHE A 17 -32.08 23.33 -14.25
N ALA A 18 -31.42 22.70 -13.27
CA ALA A 18 -29.98 22.56 -13.22
C ALA A 18 -29.47 22.10 -14.59
N GLN A 19 -28.33 22.64 -15.00
CA GLN A 19 -27.63 22.25 -16.22
C GLN A 19 -27.50 20.72 -16.26
N GLN A 20 -28.09 20.09 -17.26
CA GLN A 20 -27.77 18.71 -17.59
C GLN A 20 -26.38 18.74 -18.24
N GLU A 21 -25.33 18.57 -17.44
CA GLU A 21 -24.00 18.25 -17.94
C GLU A 21 -24.11 16.89 -18.65
N TRP A 22 -23.94 16.90 -19.96
CA TRP A 22 -23.89 15.68 -20.75
C TRP A 22 -22.55 15.01 -20.49
N GLY A 23 -22.58 14.04 -19.57
CA GLY A 23 -21.82 12.80 -19.60
C GLY A 23 -20.34 12.94 -19.96
N ASP A 24 -19.53 12.89 -18.90
CA ASP A 24 -18.08 12.69 -18.91
C ASP A 24 -17.62 11.80 -20.08
N VAL A 25 -16.71 12.34 -20.88
CA VAL A 25 -15.99 11.61 -21.94
C VAL A 25 -15.46 10.33 -21.32
N GLN A 26 -15.98 9.17 -21.74
CA GLN A 26 -15.42 7.85 -21.40
C GLN A 26 -13.98 7.79 -21.90
N LYS A 27 -13.05 8.32 -21.10
CA LYS A 27 -11.62 8.08 -21.24
C LYS A 27 -11.47 6.59 -21.05
N ASN A 28 -11.13 5.91 -22.14
CA ASN A 28 -10.68 4.53 -22.17
C ASN A 28 -9.43 4.40 -21.29
N THR A 29 -9.63 4.43 -19.98
CA THR A 29 -8.57 4.39 -18.98
C THR A 29 -8.24 2.93 -18.81
N VAL A 30 -7.19 2.48 -19.49
CA VAL A 30 -6.57 1.20 -19.22
C VAL A 30 -5.99 1.29 -17.81
N THR A 31 -6.81 1.03 -16.78
CA THR A 31 -6.36 0.94 -15.40
C THR A 31 -5.55 -0.35 -15.30
N LEU A 32 -4.23 -0.22 -15.47
CA LEU A 32 -3.32 -1.34 -15.25
C LEU A 32 -3.50 -1.80 -13.81
N LYS A 33 -4.18 -2.93 -13.63
CA LYS A 33 -4.45 -3.51 -12.32
C LYS A 33 -3.13 -3.96 -11.69
N GLU A 34 -2.72 -3.28 -10.63
CA GLU A 34 -1.61 -3.68 -9.77
C GLU A 34 -2.10 -4.75 -8.80
N ILE A 35 -1.37 -5.85 -8.70
CA ILE A 35 -1.67 -6.99 -7.83
C ILE A 35 -0.44 -7.21 -6.96
N ALA A 36 -0.64 -7.20 -5.64
CA ALA A 36 0.41 -7.43 -4.67
C ALA A 36 1.02 -8.84 -4.78
N PRO A 37 2.30 -9.03 -4.41
CA PRO A 37 2.93 -10.33 -4.28
C PRO A 37 2.21 -11.22 -3.26
N VAL A 38 2.27 -12.52 -3.49
CA VAL A 38 1.61 -13.52 -2.65
C VAL A 38 2.64 -14.21 -1.76
N TRP A 39 2.46 -14.08 -0.44
CA TRP A 39 3.26 -14.80 0.54
C TRP A 39 2.99 -16.31 0.48
N PRO A 40 4.00 -17.18 0.67
CA PRO A 40 3.79 -18.64 0.74
C PRO A 40 2.70 -19.04 1.74
N GLY A 41 1.66 -19.71 1.26
CA GLY A 41 0.48 -20.10 2.05
C GLY A 41 -0.69 -19.11 2.03
N CYS A 42 -0.56 -17.97 1.34
CA CYS A 42 -1.63 -16.99 1.13
C CYS A 42 -2.23 -17.06 -0.29
N GLU A 43 -2.23 -18.23 -0.94
CA GLU A 43 -2.61 -18.35 -2.35
C GLU A 43 -4.12 -18.33 -2.62
N LYS A 44 -4.91 -18.61 -1.58
CA LYS A 44 -6.36 -18.77 -1.66
C LYS A 44 -7.09 -17.48 -1.27
N GLY A 45 -8.28 -17.28 -1.81
CA GLY A 45 -9.18 -16.18 -1.46
C GLY A 45 -9.14 -14.98 -2.41
N SER A 46 -9.94 -13.97 -2.08
CA SER A 46 -10.03 -12.69 -2.79
C SER A 46 -8.73 -11.88 -2.69
N ALA A 47 -8.59 -10.79 -3.45
CA ALA A 47 -7.43 -9.89 -3.34
C ALA A 47 -7.25 -9.41 -1.89
N THR A 48 -8.31 -8.89 -1.27
CA THR A 48 -8.30 -8.41 0.12
C THR A 48 -7.88 -9.49 1.14
N GLN A 49 -8.33 -10.74 0.96
CA GLN A 49 -7.94 -11.84 1.85
C GLN A 49 -6.44 -12.14 1.74
N ARG A 50 -5.89 -12.07 0.53
CA ARG A 50 -4.46 -12.28 0.28
C ARG A 50 -3.62 -11.12 0.84
N ASP A 51 -4.09 -9.89 0.71
CA ASP A 51 -3.42 -8.70 1.24
C ASP A 51 -3.37 -8.75 2.78
N ASN A 52 -4.48 -9.09 3.43
CA ASN A 52 -4.53 -9.29 4.88
C ASN A 52 -3.60 -10.42 5.32
N CYS A 53 -3.62 -11.55 4.61
CA CYS A 53 -2.74 -12.68 4.89
C CYS A 53 -1.26 -12.31 4.76
N PHE A 54 -0.88 -11.54 3.72
CA PHE A 54 0.46 -11.03 3.52
C PHE A 54 0.91 -10.18 4.71
N ASN A 55 0.09 -9.20 5.11
CA ASN A 55 0.40 -8.33 6.24
C ASN A 55 0.59 -9.11 7.55
N THR A 56 -0.29 -10.09 7.82
CA THR A 56 -0.16 -10.97 8.99
C THR A 56 1.12 -11.80 8.95
N LYS A 57 1.44 -12.41 7.80
CA LYS A 57 2.65 -13.24 7.65
C LYS A 57 3.93 -12.42 7.76
N LEU A 58 3.96 -11.22 7.16
CA LEU A 58 5.08 -10.30 7.28
C LEU A 58 5.30 -9.88 8.74
N ALA A 59 4.25 -9.43 9.43
CA ALA A 59 4.35 -9.06 10.84
C ALA A 59 4.80 -10.24 11.72
N THR A 60 4.27 -11.44 11.48
CA THR A 60 4.66 -12.66 12.19
C THR A 60 6.12 -13.03 11.92
N HIS A 61 6.56 -12.95 10.67
CA HIS A 61 7.95 -13.20 10.28
C HIS A 61 8.90 -12.22 10.97
N ILE A 62 8.56 -10.93 10.93
CA ILE A 62 9.34 -9.87 11.57
C ILE A 62 9.47 -10.17 13.05
N ALA A 63 8.35 -10.37 13.76
CA ALA A 63 8.35 -10.62 15.20
C ALA A 63 9.13 -11.89 15.57
N LYS A 64 8.94 -12.99 14.83
CA LYS A 64 9.63 -14.27 15.09
C LYS A 64 11.14 -14.19 14.87
N ASN A 65 11.56 -13.41 13.87
CA ASN A 65 12.98 -13.25 13.54
C ASN A 65 13.61 -12.03 14.19
N PHE A 66 12.87 -11.23 14.95
CA PHE A 66 13.39 -10.01 15.56
C PHE A 66 14.38 -10.36 16.66
N LYS A 67 15.59 -9.84 16.57
CA LYS A 67 16.58 -9.92 17.65
C LYS A 67 17.03 -8.51 18.01
N TYR A 68 17.34 -8.30 19.27
CA TYR A 68 17.96 -7.08 19.73
C TYR A 68 19.47 -7.32 19.85
N PRO A 69 20.34 -6.52 19.20
CA PRO A 69 21.78 -6.65 19.38
C PRO A 69 22.16 -6.49 20.85
N ALA A 70 22.84 -7.50 21.42
CA ALA A 70 23.10 -7.55 22.86
C ALA A 70 23.92 -6.35 23.37
N ALA A 71 24.86 -5.84 22.55
CA ALA A 71 25.63 -4.64 22.87
C ALA A 71 24.73 -3.41 23.00
N GLU A 72 23.81 -3.20 22.05
CA GLU A 72 22.88 -2.07 22.05
C GLU A 72 21.88 -2.16 23.20
N TYR A 73 21.41 -3.38 23.52
CA TYR A 73 20.51 -3.61 24.65
C TYR A 73 21.19 -3.31 26.00
N LYS A 74 22.46 -3.69 26.16
CA LYS A 74 23.25 -3.39 27.37
C LYS A 74 23.48 -1.89 27.53
N ASN A 75 23.74 -1.20 26.43
CA ASN A 75 23.99 0.25 26.40
C ASN A 75 22.71 1.10 26.42
N ASN A 76 21.53 0.48 26.53
CA ASN A 76 20.23 1.14 26.51
C ASN A 76 19.98 2.00 25.24
N VAL A 77 20.65 1.67 24.13
CA VAL A 77 20.47 2.36 22.86
C VAL A 77 19.12 1.98 22.30
N GLN A 78 18.26 2.96 22.06
CA GLN A 78 16.94 2.81 21.46
C GLN A 78 16.89 3.54 20.12
N GLY A 79 15.94 3.16 19.28
CA GLY A 79 15.78 3.86 18.01
C GLY A 79 14.75 3.24 17.09
N ARG A 80 14.42 4.00 16.05
CA ARG A 80 13.60 3.54 14.94
C ARG A 80 14.49 3.42 13.71
N VAL A 81 14.49 2.23 13.12
CA VAL A 81 15.14 1.93 11.85
C VAL A 81 14.06 1.76 10.81
N ILE A 82 14.22 2.33 9.62
CA ILE A 82 13.32 2.15 8.48
C ILE A 82 14.09 1.37 7.43
N VAL A 83 13.51 0.25 6.99
CA VAL A 83 14.06 -0.58 5.92
C VAL A 83 13.16 -0.46 4.70
N ASP A 84 13.74 0.07 3.62
CA ASP A 84 13.11 0.09 2.31
C ASP A 84 13.63 -1.09 1.49
N PHE A 85 12.71 -1.93 1.04
CA PHE A 85 13.05 -3.11 0.24
C PHE A 85 12.08 -3.26 -0.92
N VAL A 86 12.45 -4.10 -1.86
CA VAL A 86 11.62 -4.45 -3.02
C VAL A 86 11.47 -5.95 -3.08
N ILE A 87 10.29 -6.40 -3.46
CA ILE A 87 10.07 -7.76 -3.93
C ILE A 87 10.18 -7.72 -5.44
N ASN A 88 11.23 -8.32 -5.99
CA ASN A 88 11.49 -8.28 -7.43
C ASN A 88 10.51 -9.17 -8.23
N GLU A 89 10.64 -9.15 -9.55
CA GLU A 89 9.80 -9.89 -10.49
C GLU A 89 9.92 -11.42 -10.33
N LYS A 90 10.98 -11.90 -9.67
CA LYS A 90 11.19 -13.32 -9.33
C LYS A 90 10.62 -13.68 -7.96
N GLY A 91 10.00 -12.73 -7.25
CA GLY A 91 9.48 -12.91 -5.89
C GLY A 91 10.57 -12.92 -4.80
N MET A 92 11.78 -12.45 -5.09
CA MET A 92 12.87 -12.38 -4.12
C MET A 92 12.95 -11.00 -3.49
N VAL A 93 13.35 -10.94 -2.22
CA VAL A 93 13.53 -9.69 -1.48
C VAL A 93 14.90 -9.09 -1.74
N GLU A 94 14.94 -7.81 -2.03
CA GLU A 94 16.16 -7.01 -2.15
C GLU A 94 16.02 -5.75 -1.31
N VAL A 95 16.93 -5.56 -0.33
CA VAL A 95 16.99 -4.32 0.45
C VAL A 95 17.60 -3.22 -0.41
N LYS A 96 16.93 -2.06 -0.45
CA LYS A 96 17.38 -0.89 -1.23
C LYS A 96 17.97 0.20 -0.35
N ASN A 97 17.40 0.42 0.82
CA ASN A 97 17.87 1.42 1.76
C ASN A 97 17.57 1.01 3.20
N VAL A 98 18.44 1.40 4.12
CA VAL A 98 18.23 1.25 5.56
C VAL A 98 18.66 2.55 6.21
N SER A 99 17.79 3.12 7.04
CA SER A 99 18.02 4.44 7.64
C SER A 99 17.51 4.51 9.08
N GLY A 100 18.04 5.45 9.85
CA GLY A 100 17.71 5.63 11.28
C GLY A 100 18.45 4.67 12.20
N GLY A 101 18.36 4.91 13.51
CA GLY A 101 19.07 4.11 14.53
C GLY A 101 20.59 4.08 14.36
N THR A 102 21.24 3.18 15.09
CA THR A 102 22.68 2.90 14.97
C THR A 102 22.95 1.83 13.91
N ALA A 103 24.20 1.73 13.44
CA ALA A 103 24.60 0.75 12.44
C ALA A 103 24.26 -0.71 12.85
N ALA A 104 24.40 -1.06 14.13
CA ALA A 104 24.08 -2.40 14.62
C ALA A 104 22.56 -2.69 14.57
N LEU A 105 21.72 -1.69 14.87
CA LEU A 105 20.27 -1.84 14.73
C LEU A 105 19.86 -1.95 13.25
N GLN A 106 20.54 -1.20 12.36
CA GLN A 106 20.32 -1.29 10.92
C GLN A 106 20.69 -2.66 10.36
N GLU A 107 21.82 -3.23 10.77
CA GLU A 107 22.25 -4.56 10.35
C GLU A 107 21.24 -5.64 10.74
N GLU A 108 20.73 -5.58 11.97
CA GLU A 108 19.77 -6.55 12.46
C GLU A 108 18.40 -6.42 11.78
N ALA A 109 17.93 -5.19 11.53
CA ALA A 109 16.73 -4.95 10.74
C ALA A 109 16.89 -5.46 9.29
N LYS A 110 18.05 -5.20 8.67
CA LYS A 110 18.39 -5.72 7.33
C LYS A 110 18.39 -7.25 7.30
N ARG A 111 18.99 -7.90 8.30
CA ARG A 111 19.03 -9.36 8.43
C ARG A 111 17.61 -9.95 8.50
N ASN A 112 16.71 -9.33 9.25
CA ASN A 112 15.33 -9.78 9.39
C ASN A 112 14.58 -9.76 8.05
N ILE A 113 14.68 -8.65 7.30
CA ILE A 113 14.06 -8.49 5.98
C ILE A 113 14.68 -9.43 4.94
N MET A 114 16.00 -9.61 4.95
CA MET A 114 16.68 -10.55 4.04
C MET A 114 16.32 -12.01 4.31
N ALA A 115 15.82 -12.33 5.51
CA ALA A 115 15.37 -13.68 5.88
C ALA A 115 13.93 -13.98 5.41
N ILE A 116 13.22 -13.02 4.80
CA ILE A 116 11.88 -13.23 4.26
C ILE A 116 11.94 -14.33 3.18
N PRO A 117 11.01 -15.32 3.20
CA PRO A 117 10.97 -16.37 2.19
C PRO A 117 10.67 -15.79 0.80
N LYS A 118 11.10 -16.50 -0.25
CA LYS A 118 10.69 -16.19 -1.62
C LYS A 118 9.16 -16.21 -1.73
N MET A 119 8.59 -15.20 -2.37
CA MET A 119 7.15 -15.10 -2.61
C MET A 119 6.66 -16.23 -3.51
N ALA A 120 5.48 -16.76 -3.21
CA ALA A 120 4.83 -17.78 -4.03
C ALA A 120 4.46 -17.24 -5.42
N LYS A 121 4.01 -15.98 -5.46
CA LYS A 121 3.80 -15.23 -6.71
C LYS A 121 4.38 -13.83 -6.60
N PRO A 122 5.10 -13.34 -7.62
CA PRO A 122 5.58 -11.95 -7.65
C PRO A 122 4.40 -10.98 -7.76
N GLY A 123 4.67 -9.69 -7.51
CA GLY A 123 3.72 -8.64 -7.83
C GLY A 123 3.49 -8.56 -9.34
N MET A 124 2.28 -8.19 -9.74
CA MET A 124 1.90 -8.11 -11.15
C MET A 124 1.31 -6.74 -11.45
N LEU A 125 1.65 -6.16 -12.58
CA LEU A 125 1.05 -4.93 -13.08
C LEU A 125 0.59 -5.16 -14.53
N GLY A 126 -0.71 -5.08 -14.78
CA GLY A 126 -1.26 -5.31 -16.12
C GLY A 126 -0.91 -6.69 -16.69
N GLY A 127 -0.85 -7.72 -15.84
CA GLY A 127 -0.53 -9.09 -16.25
C GLY A 127 0.96 -9.39 -16.44
N LYS A 128 1.85 -8.43 -16.20
CA LYS A 128 3.31 -8.64 -16.23
C LYS A 128 3.90 -8.61 -14.82
N PRO A 129 4.92 -9.44 -14.51
CA PRO A 129 5.65 -9.33 -13.25
C PRO A 129 6.21 -7.93 -13.06
N ARG A 130 6.09 -7.39 -11.86
CA ARG A 130 6.58 -6.05 -11.50
C ARG A 130 7.20 -6.07 -10.11
N ALA A 131 8.32 -5.37 -9.97
CA ALA A 131 8.95 -5.16 -8.68
C ALA A 131 8.14 -4.19 -7.81
N ILE A 132 7.77 -4.60 -6.60
CA ILE A 132 6.92 -3.83 -5.68
C ILE A 132 7.75 -3.37 -4.47
N LYS A 133 7.70 -2.07 -4.18
CA LYS A 133 8.45 -1.44 -3.09
C LYS A 133 7.66 -1.52 -1.78
N TYR A 134 8.37 -1.78 -0.70
CA TYR A 134 7.86 -1.82 0.67
C TYR A 134 8.79 -1.03 1.59
N SER A 135 8.19 -0.44 2.63
CA SER A 135 8.93 0.23 3.70
C SER A 135 8.40 -0.26 5.04
N VAL A 136 9.30 -0.73 5.90
CA VAL A 136 8.94 -1.29 7.21
C VAL A 136 9.73 -0.59 8.31
N PRO A 137 9.05 0.00 9.31
CA PRO A 137 9.71 0.53 10.49
C PRO A 137 9.96 -0.56 11.55
N PHE A 138 11.20 -0.68 11.98
CA PHE A 138 11.63 -1.45 13.13
C PHE A 138 11.83 -0.51 14.31
N THR A 139 11.16 -0.80 15.42
CA THR A 139 11.28 0.00 16.65
C THR A 139 11.98 -0.81 17.73
N PHE A 140 13.15 -0.34 18.14
CA PHE A 140 13.98 -0.93 19.19
C PHE A 140 13.76 -0.13 20.47
N LYS A 141 13.20 -0.79 21.50
CA LYS A 141 12.96 -0.23 22.83
C LYS A 141 13.47 -1.21 23.88
N THR A 142 14.12 -0.71 24.92
CA THR A 142 14.72 -1.56 25.96
C THR A 142 13.80 -1.84 27.15
N GLY A 143 12.67 -1.13 27.28
CA GLY A 143 11.65 -1.38 28.29
C GLY A 143 12.12 -1.23 29.75
N LYS A 144 13.33 -0.71 29.94
CA LYS A 144 13.93 -0.36 31.23
C LYS A 144 13.58 1.07 31.60
#